data_AF-A0A9D6EBX5-F1
#
_entry.id   AF-A0A9D6EBX5-F1
#
_cell.length_a   1.000
_cell.length_b   1.000
_cell.length_c   1.000
_cell.angle_alpha   90.00
_cell.angle_beta   90.00
_cell.angle_gamma   90.00
#
_symmetry.space_group_name_H-M   'P 1'
#
loop_
_entity.id
_entity.type
_entity.pdbx_description
1 polymer ?
#
loop_
_entity_poly.entity_id
_entity_poly.type
_entity_poly.pdbx_seq_one_letter_code
_entity_poly.pdbx_strand_id
1 'polypeptide(L)' 'MARFTAWLELPPVAALHVVVLLALLFHTVTWLHLAPRAMVVRLGGRRVPDLAVLLGHYGAWLAASALVVWVVLR' A
#
# COMPACT_ATOMS: atom_id res chain seq x y z
N MET A 1 14.70 -24.58 -2.07
CA MET A 1 13.38 -23.95 -2.19
C MET A 1 12.32 -24.65 -1.34
N ALA A 2 12.14 -25.98 -1.44
CA ALA A 2 11.12 -26.72 -0.67
C ALA A 2 11.14 -26.53 0.87
N ARG A 3 12.33 -26.45 1.49
CA ARG A 3 12.44 -26.21 2.94
C ARG A 3 11.90 -24.84 3.37
N PHE A 4 12.04 -23.84 2.51
CA PHE A 4 11.58 -22.48 2.81
C PHE A 4 10.06 -22.37 2.65
N THR A 5 9.50 -22.95 1.58
CA THR A 5 8.04 -22.97 1.38
C THR A 5 7.34 -23.75 2.50
N ALA A 6 7.87 -24.91 2.89
CA ALA A 6 7.34 -25.68 4.02
C ALA A 6 7.39 -24.89 5.35
N TRP A 7 8.38 -24.02 5.53
CA TRP A 7 8.46 -23.13 6.69
C TRP A 7 7.40 -22.01 6.63
N LEU A 8 7.16 -21.43 5.45
CA LEU A 8 6.11 -20.41 5.26
C LEU A 8 4.70 -20.95 5.52
N GLU A 9 4.47 -22.23 5.23
CA GLU A 9 3.19 -22.92 5.45
C GLU A 9 2.91 -23.25 6.92
N LEU A 10 3.91 -23.11 7.81
CA LEU A 10 3.71 -23.36 9.24
C LEU A 10 2.66 -22.38 9.81
N PRO A 11 1.64 -22.85 10.55
CA PRO A 11 0.56 -21.99 11.04
C PRO A 11 1.02 -20.74 11.82
N PRO A 12 2.05 -20.80 12.69
CA PRO A 12 2.55 -19.60 13.37
C PRO A 12 3.18 -18.59 12.41
N VAL A 13 3.85 -19.06 11.36
CA VAL A 13 4.48 -18.21 10.34
C VAL A 13 3.41 -17.55 9.49
N ALA A 14 2.39 -18.29 9.06
CA ALA A 14 1.23 -17.72 8.37
C ALA A 14 0.52 -16.66 9.23
N ALA A 15 0.26 -16.94 10.51
CA ALA A 15 -0.34 -15.99 11.44
C ALA A 15 0.50 -14.70 11.59
N LEU A 16 1.83 -14.82 11.68
CA LEU A 16 2.74 -13.68 11.68
C LEU A 16 2.57 -12.82 10.42
N HIS A 17 2.49 -13.43 9.23
CA HIS A 17 2.29 -12.69 7.99
C HIS A 17 0.95 -11.96 7.95
N VAL A 18 -0.11 -12.53 8.52
CA VAL A 18 -1.40 -11.82 8.67
C VAL A 18 -1.25 -10.60 9.58
N VAL A 19 -0.58 -10.71 10.72
CA VAL A 19 -0.31 -9.58 11.62
C VAL A 19 0.52 -8.50 10.92
N VAL A 20 1.58 -8.90 10.20
CA VAL A 20 2.40 -8.00 9.40
C VAL A 20 1.56 -7.30 8.34
N LEU A 21 0.69 -8.02 7.63
CA LEU A 21 -0.21 -7.44 6.64
C LEU A 21 -1.13 -6.40 7.26
N LEU A 22 -1.74 -6.69 8.42
CA LEU A 22 -2.59 -5.73 9.14
C LEU A 22 -1.82 -4.48 9.56
N ALA A 23 -0.59 -4.65 10.08
CA ALA A 23 0.26 -3.52 10.45
C ALA A 23 0.64 -2.66 9.24
N LEU A 24 0.95 -3.29 8.10
CA LEU A 24 1.26 -2.59 6.85
C LEU A 24 0.05 -1.86 6.27
N LEU A 25 -1.15 -2.45 6.36
CA LEU A 25 -2.39 -1.78 5.94
C LEU A 25 -2.69 -0.57 6.83
N PHE A 26 -2.56 -0.71 8.15
CA PHE A 26 -2.70 0.41 9.09
C PHE A 26 -1.69 1.53 8.77
N HIS A 27 -0.42 1.17 8.58
CA HIS A 27 0.64 2.12 8.20
C HIS A 27 0.33 2.82 6.87
N THR A 28 -0.13 2.08 5.86
CA THR A 28 -0.49 2.63 4.56
C THR A 28 -1.63 3.66 4.71
N VAL A 29 -2.72 3.30 5.37
CA VAL A 29 -3.88 4.20 5.55
C VAL A 29 -3.51 5.45 6.33
N THR A 30 -2.73 5.32 7.41
CA THR A 30 -2.30 6.47 8.22
C THR A 30 -1.37 7.40 7.44
N TRP A 31 -0.38 6.85 6.74
CA TRP A 31 0.55 7.62 5.90
C TRP A 31 -0.17 8.35 4.77
N LEU A 32 -1.06 7.66 4.03
CA LEU A 32 -1.79 8.26 2.92
C LEU A 32 -2.73 9.39 3.34
N HIS A 33 -3.29 9.34 4.55
CA HIS A 33 -4.08 10.47 5.10
C HIS A 33 -3.21 11.63 5.59
N LEU A 34 -1.95 11.39 5.93
CA LEU A 34 -1.02 12.43 6.36
C LEU A 34 -0.41 13.19 5.17
N ALA A 35 -0.13 12.48 4.07
CA ALA A 35 0.57 13.03 2.91
C ALA A 35 -0.08 14.32 2.32
N PRO A 36 -1.41 14.39 2.05
CA PRO A 36 -2.03 15.60 1.52
C PRO A 36 -1.94 16.80 2.46
N ARG A 37 -1.88 16.56 3.78
CA ARG A 37 -1.84 17.61 4.79
C ARG A 37 -0.44 18.22 4.96
N ALA A 38 0.59 17.44 4.67
CA ALA A 38 1.99 17.87 4.74
C ALA A 38 2.47 18.54 3.44
N MET A 39 1.70 18.42 2.35
CA MET A 39 2.10 18.86 1.02
C MET A 39 1.22 20.01 0.52
N VAL A 40 1.83 21.10 0.07
CA VAL A 40 1.12 22.15 -0.67
C VAL A 40 1.29 21.91 -2.17
N VAL A 41 0.40 21.12 -2.76
CA VAL A 41 0.45 20.80 -4.19
C VAL A 41 -0.19 21.94 -5.00
N ARG A 42 0.56 22.48 -5.98
CA ARG A 42 0.07 23.49 -6.92
C ARG A 42 0.23 22.99 -8.36
N LEU A 43 -0.82 23.12 -9.15
CA LEU A 43 -0.84 22.75 -10.57
C LEU A 43 -1.36 23.94 -11.38
N GLY A 44 -0.61 24.40 -12.39
CA GLY A 44 -0.98 25.57 -13.19
C GLY A 44 -1.23 26.84 -12.36
N GLY A 45 -0.47 27.02 -11.27
CA GLY A 45 -0.59 28.14 -10.33
C GLY A 45 -1.73 28.02 -9.30
N ARG A 46 -2.65 27.06 -9.47
CA ARG A 46 -3.79 26.83 -8.55
C ARG A 46 -3.44 25.76 -7.52
N ARG A 47 -3.93 25.91 -6.29
CA ARG A 47 -3.79 24.87 -5.26
C ARG A 47 -4.68 23.68 -5.64
N VAL A 48 -4.12 22.48 -5.61
CA VAL A 48 -4.87 21.25 -5.82
C VAL A 48 -5.66 20.94 -4.54
N PRO A 49 -6.95 20.57 -4.63
CA PRO A 49 -7.71 20.17 -3.46
C PRO A 49 -7.09 18.96 -2.75
N ASP A 50 -7.02 18.97 -1.43
CA ASP A 50 -6.43 17.89 -0.64
C ASP A 50 -7.10 16.53 -0.93
N LEU A 51 -8.41 16.53 -1.22
CA LEU A 51 -9.15 15.34 -1.64
C LEU A 51 -8.62 14.75 -2.95
N ALA A 52 -8.28 15.59 -3.93
CA ALA A 52 -7.72 15.12 -5.20
C ALA A 52 -6.33 14.51 -5.00
N VAL A 53 -5.52 15.09 -4.11
CA VAL A 53 -4.22 14.53 -3.72
C VAL A 53 -4.40 13.18 -3.02
N LEU A 54 -5.35 13.06 -2.09
CA LEU A 54 -5.67 11.82 -1.37
C LEU A 54 -6.09 10.71 -2.35
N LEU A 55 -7.06 10.99 -3.23
CA LEU A 55 -7.54 10.05 -4.23
C LEU A 55 -6.43 9.63 -5.20
N GLY A 56 -5.56 10.56 -5.60
CA GLY A 56 -4.41 10.25 -6.43
C GLY A 56 -3.45 9.26 -5.77
N HIS A 57 -3.18 9.42 -4.48
CA HIS A 57 -2.33 8.48 -3.74
C HIS A 57 -2.96 7.09 -3.60
N TYR A 58 -4.23 7.00 -3.23
CA TYR A 58 -4.94 5.73 -3.16
C TYR A 58 -5.03 5.05 -4.54
N GLY A 59 -5.28 5.83 -5.59
CA GLY A 59 -5.29 5.35 -6.97
C GLY A 59 -3.94 4.78 -7.40
N ALA A 60 -2.85 5.49 -7.12
CA ALA A 60 -1.50 5.02 -7.41
C ALA A 60 -1.13 3.75 -6.63
N TRP A 61 -1.51 3.69 -5.33
CA TRP A 61 -1.28 2.51 -4.50
C TRP A 61 -2.04 1.27 -5.01
N LEU A 62 -3.31 1.43 -5.40
CA LEU A 62 -4.11 0.35 -5.99
C LEU A 62 -3.56 -0.10 -7.35
N ALA A 63 -3.19 0.85 -8.21
CA ALA A 63 -2.62 0.54 -9.53
C ALA A 63 -1.30 -0.23 -9.42
N ALA A 64 -0.41 0.19 -8.51
CA ALA A 64 0.84 -0.52 -8.25
C ALA A 64 0.60 -1.93 -7.70
N SER A 65 -0.36 -2.09 -6.78
CA SER A 65 -0.74 -3.40 -6.24
C SER A 65 -1.31 -4.33 -7.32
N ALA A 66 -2.18 -3.81 -8.19
CA ALA A 66 -2.74 -4.56 -9.31
C ALA A 66 -1.66 -4.97 -10.32
N LEU A 67 -0.70 -4.08 -10.61
CA LEU A 67 0.44 -4.38 -11.47
C LEU A 67 1.29 -5.52 -10.88
N VAL A 68 1.60 -5.49 -9.58
CA VAL A 68 2.34 -6.57 -8.91
C VAL A 68 1.58 -7.89 -9.01
N VAL A 69 0.28 -7.89 -8.69
CA VAL A 69 -0.57 -9.09 -8.82
C VAL A 69 -0.56 -9.62 -10.24
N TRP A 70 -0.71 -8.75 -11.24
CA TRP A 70 -0.68 -9.15 -12.64
C TRP A 70 0.68 -9.74 -13.04
N VAL A 71 1.79 -9.12 -12.65
CA VAL A 71 3.15 -9.61 -12.97
C VAL A 71 3.46 -10.95 -12.30
N VAL A 72 3.00 -11.16 -11.06
CA VAL A 72 3.33 -12.35 -10.28
C VAL A 72 2.44 -13.55 -10.63
N LEU A 73 1.17 -13.31 -11.00
CA LEU A 73 0.21 -14.38 -11.30
C LEU A 73 0.12 -14.77 -12.79
N ARG A 74 0.79 -14.04 -13.67
CA ARG A 74 0.92 -14.37 -15.11
C ARG A 74 2.18 -15.19 -15.38
#